data_AF-A0A2I1BWW2-F1
#
_entry.id   AF-A0A2I1BWW2-F1
#
_cell.length_a   1.000
_cell.length_b   1.000
_cell.length_c   1.000
_cell.angle_alpha   90.00
_cell.angle_beta   90.00
_cell.angle_gamma   90.00
#
_symmetry.space_group_name_H-M   'P 1'
#
loop_
_entity.id
_entity.type
_entity.pdbx_description
1 polymer ?
#
loop_
_entity_poly.entity_id
_entity_poly.type
_entity_poly.pdbx_seq_one_letter_code
_entity_poly.pdbx_strand_id
1 'polypeptide(L)'
;VFGGTDTTSTALRNIIFYLLTTPRAYRALQSEIDGAVKPVTRPVIRDAEAKALPYLQACIKEGLRIFPPSMGLMGKVCPRDDTICGIRVPANTQVAWSALAIMRNRTIFGNDADVYEPKRWIDAPVEKRKEMDASYGLVFATGTRWECLGSGLRT
;
A
#
# COMPACT_ATOMS: atom_id res chain seq x y z
N VAL A 1 -1.27 -1.66 -21.78
CA VAL A 1 0.14 -1.42 -21.39
C VAL A 1 0.28 -0.32 -20.33
N PHE A 2 -0.49 0.77 -20.37
CA PHE A 2 -0.34 1.91 -19.44
C PHE A 2 -0.52 1.62 -17.93
N GLY A 3 -1.38 0.68 -17.52
CA GLY A 3 -1.72 0.51 -16.10
C GLY A 3 -0.67 -0.19 -15.23
N GLY A 4 0.25 -0.95 -15.82
CA GLY A 4 1.24 -1.75 -15.09
C GLY A 4 2.63 -1.12 -15.01
N THR A 5 3.06 -0.44 -16.07
CA THR A 5 4.42 0.13 -16.15
C THR A 5 4.57 1.39 -15.30
N ASP A 6 3.70 2.39 -15.49
CA ASP A 6 3.82 3.68 -14.82
C ASP A 6 3.55 3.58 -13.32
N THR A 7 2.53 2.80 -12.93
CA THR A 7 2.17 2.60 -11.52
C THR A 7 3.25 1.84 -10.76
N THR A 8 3.82 0.77 -11.35
CA THR A 8 4.91 0.00 -10.72
C THR A 8 6.20 0.80 -10.64
N SER A 9 6.59 1.50 -11.71
CA SER A 9 7.76 2.39 -11.69
C SER A 9 7.63 3.47 -10.62
N THR A 10 6.45 4.08 -10.51
CA THR A 10 6.15 5.06 -9.47
C THR A 10 6.21 4.45 -8.07
N ALA A 11 5.65 3.25 -7.86
CA ALA A 11 5.72 2.56 -6.58
C ALA A 11 7.18 2.30 -6.17
N LEU A 12 7.97 1.68 -7.04
CA LEU A 12 9.37 1.36 -6.79
C LEU A 12 10.20 2.61 -6.49
N ARG A 13 10.05 3.66 -7.30
CA ARG A 13 10.75 4.93 -7.10
C ARG A 13 10.45 5.52 -5.73
N ASN A 14 9.19 5.54 -5.31
CA ASN A 14 8.81 6.09 -4.01
C ASN A 14 9.28 5.21 -2.85
N ILE A 15 9.14 3.89 -2.93
CA ILE A 15 9.65 2.96 -1.91
C ILE A 15 11.15 3.19 -1.68
N ILE A 16 11.93 3.23 -2.77
CA ILE A 16 13.38 3.48 -2.70
C ILE A 16 13.66 4.86 -2.10
N PHE A 17 12.95 5.89 -2.54
CA PHE A 17 13.11 7.26 -2.01
C PHE A 17 12.87 7.32 -0.50
N TYR A 18 11.78 6.74 0.00
CA TYR A 18 11.46 6.74 1.43
C TYR A 18 12.43 5.91 2.26
N LEU A 19 12.91 4.77 1.72
CA LEU A 19 13.96 3.99 2.38
C LEU A 19 15.26 4.78 2.51
N LEU A 20 15.72 5.41 1.43
CA LEU A 20 16.97 6.18 1.43
C LEU A 20 16.89 7.44 2.32
N THR A 21 15.71 8.04 2.45
CA THR A 21 15.48 9.20 3.32
C THR A 21 15.13 8.84 4.76
N THR A 22 14.98 7.54 5.08
CA THR A 22 14.67 7.05 6.43
C THR A 22 15.75 6.06 6.89
N PRO A 23 16.90 6.54 7.41
CA PRO A 23 18.05 5.69 7.75
C PRO A 23 17.72 4.54 8.71
N ARG A 24 16.76 4.74 9.62
CA ARG A 24 16.30 3.69 10.54
C ARG A 24 15.66 2.52 9.80
N ALA A 25 14.77 2.82 8.85
CA ALA A 25 14.09 1.80 8.06
C ALA A 25 15.06 1.09 7.11
N TYR A 26 15.95 1.86 6.46
CA TYR A 26 17.00 1.30 5.61
C TYR A 26 17.87 0.27 6.35
N ARG A 27 18.40 0.62 7.54
CA ARG A 27 19.26 -0.30 8.31
C ARG A 27 18.51 -1.53 8.79
N ALA A 28 17.24 -1.39 9.16
CA ALA A 28 16.42 -2.53 9.57
C ALA A 28 16.17 -3.49 8.40
N LEU A 29 15.86 -2.97 7.22
CA LEU A 29 15.69 -3.77 6.01
C LEU A 29 17.00 -4.45 5.60
N GLN A 30 18.12 -3.73 5.62
CA GLN A 30 19.44 -4.28 5.34
C GLN A 30 19.78 -5.42 6.31
N SER A 31 19.54 -5.23 7.61
CA SER A 31 19.79 -6.27 8.61
C SER A 31 18.93 -7.53 8.41
N GLU A 32 17.67 -7.38 7.98
CA GLU A 32 16.81 -8.53 7.67
C GLU A 32 17.34 -9.30 6.45
N ILE A 33 17.70 -8.58 5.38
CA ILE A 33 18.25 -9.17 4.16
C ILE A 33 19.59 -9.87 4.46
N ASP A 34 20.51 -9.20 5.15
CA ASP A 34 21.82 -9.75 5.51
C ASP A 34 21.70 -10.99 6.43
N GLY A 35 20.65 -11.05 7.24
CA GLY A 35 20.32 -12.21 8.08
C GLY A 35 19.78 -13.39 7.27
N ALA A 36 18.96 -13.12 6.26
CA ALA A 36 18.35 -14.16 5.42
C ALA A 36 19.30 -14.77 4.38
N VAL A 37 20.40 -14.10 4.03
CA VAL A 37 21.23 -14.41 2.84
C VAL A 37 22.58 -15.10 3.17
N LYS A 38 22.85 -15.52 4.42
CA LYS A 38 24.15 -16.13 4.80
C LYS A 38 24.24 -17.66 4.65
N PRO A 39 25.38 -18.25 4.18
CA PRO A 39 26.42 -17.71 3.30
C PRO A 39 26.09 -18.04 1.84
N VAL A 40 25.89 -16.98 1.05
CA VAL A 40 25.57 -16.89 -0.38
C VAL A 40 25.86 -18.15 -1.21
N THR A 41 24.83 -18.94 -1.51
CA THR A 41 24.87 -19.92 -2.61
C THR A 41 24.31 -19.33 -3.92
N ARG A 42 23.61 -18.18 -3.88
CA ARG A 42 23.05 -17.50 -5.06
C ARG A 42 23.04 -15.97 -4.88
N PRO A 43 23.45 -15.18 -5.90
CA PRO A 43 23.45 -13.71 -5.83
C PRO A 43 22.07 -13.05 -5.95
N VAL A 44 21.00 -13.82 -6.23
CA VAL A 44 19.64 -13.33 -6.41
C VAL A 44 18.69 -14.16 -5.54
N ILE A 45 17.94 -13.49 -4.68
CA ILE A 45 16.89 -14.08 -3.83
C ILE A 45 15.72 -14.56 -4.70
N ARG A 46 15.13 -15.72 -4.37
CA ARG A 46 13.91 -16.20 -5.03
C ARG A 46 12.71 -15.40 -4.55
N ASP A 47 11.70 -15.27 -5.41
CA ASP A 47 10.42 -14.62 -5.08
C ASP A 47 9.80 -15.14 -3.76
N ALA A 48 9.76 -16.46 -3.58
CA ALA A 48 9.25 -17.09 -2.37
C ALA A 48 10.04 -16.71 -1.09
N GLU A 49 11.36 -16.53 -1.21
CA GLU A 49 12.22 -16.13 -0.11
C GLU A 49 12.00 -14.63 0.22
N ALA A 50 11.87 -13.77 -0.79
CA ALA A 50 11.55 -12.35 -0.60
C ALA A 50 10.18 -12.13 0.05
N LYS A 51 9.18 -12.95 -0.31
CA LYS A 51 7.84 -12.90 0.30
C LYS A 51 7.82 -13.33 1.77
N ALA A 52 8.81 -14.12 2.19
CA ALA A 52 8.95 -14.56 3.56
C ALA A 52 9.61 -13.52 4.48
N LEU A 53 10.13 -12.42 3.95
CA LEU A 53 10.80 -11.36 4.71
C LEU A 53 9.79 -10.33 5.25
N PRO A 54 9.42 -10.38 6.54
CA PRO A 54 8.32 -9.56 7.07
C PRO A 54 8.59 -8.04 7.00
N TYR A 55 9.83 -7.60 7.20
CA TYR A 55 10.18 -6.18 7.15
C TYR A 55 10.20 -5.66 5.71
N LEU A 56 10.69 -6.44 4.75
CA LEU A 56 10.56 -6.14 3.32
C LEU A 56 9.10 -5.95 2.90
N GLN A 57 8.23 -6.89 3.27
CA GLN A 57 6.79 -6.79 2.98
C GLN A 57 6.16 -5.56 3.65
N ALA A 58 6.58 -5.23 4.87
CA ALA A 58 6.16 -4.01 5.55
C ALA A 58 6.64 -2.73 4.84
N CYS A 59 7.86 -2.71 4.30
CA CYS A 59 8.40 -1.57 3.54
C CYS A 59 7.62 -1.32 2.25
N ILE A 60 7.23 -2.40 1.55
CA ILE A 60 6.41 -2.32 0.33
C ILE A 60 5.02 -1.79 0.66
N LYS A 61 4.33 -2.36 1.66
CA LYS A 61 3.03 -1.88 2.12
C LYS A 61 3.07 -0.42 2.53
N GLU A 62 4.07 -0.03 3.32
CA GLU A 62 4.21 1.35 3.79
C GLU A 62 4.51 2.33 2.66
N GLY A 63 5.29 1.93 1.66
CA GLY A 63 5.58 2.79 0.50
C GLY A 63 4.35 3.03 -0.37
N LEU A 64 3.57 1.97 -0.62
CA LEU A 64 2.29 2.07 -1.34
C LEU A 64 1.23 2.83 -0.54
N ARG A 65 1.27 2.79 0.80
CA ARG A 65 0.40 3.60 1.68
C ARG A 65 0.79 5.07 1.61
N ILE A 66 2.04 5.42 1.90
CA ILE A 66 2.46 6.83 2.01
C ILE A 66 2.38 7.56 0.66
N PHE A 67 2.62 6.82 -0.44
CA PHE A 67 2.49 7.29 -1.80
C PHE A 67 1.76 6.25 -2.66
N PRO A 68 0.42 6.29 -2.70
CA PRO A 68 -0.35 5.45 -3.60
C PRO A 68 -0.04 5.82 -5.05
N PRO A 69 0.44 4.90 -5.91
CA PRO A 69 0.82 5.24 -7.29
C PRO A 69 -0.32 5.79 -8.14
N SER A 70 -1.57 5.43 -7.80
CA SER A 70 -2.75 6.02 -8.40
C SER A 70 -3.38 7.03 -7.44
N MET A 71 -3.10 8.31 -7.68
CA MET A 71 -3.65 9.43 -6.89
C MET A 71 -4.87 10.09 -7.54
N GLY A 72 -5.24 9.67 -8.74
CA GLY A 72 -6.44 10.18 -9.42
C GLY A 72 -7.72 9.73 -8.74
N LEU A 73 -8.73 10.59 -8.68
CA LEU A 73 -10.07 10.23 -8.24
C LEU A 73 -10.69 9.28 -9.28
N MET A 74 -10.65 7.96 -9.00
CA MET A 74 -11.23 6.91 -9.85
C MET A 74 -12.75 6.84 -9.71
N GLY A 75 -13.43 7.93 -10.06
CA GLY A 75 -14.85 8.10 -9.84
C GLY A 75 -15.72 7.10 -10.60
N LYS A 76 -16.74 6.58 -9.93
CA LYS A 76 -17.78 5.71 -10.47
C LYS A 76 -19.08 6.47 -10.58
N VAL A 77 -19.80 6.28 -11.67
CA VAL A 77 -21.08 6.94 -11.91
C VAL A 77 -22.18 6.12 -11.24
N CYS A 78 -22.97 6.77 -10.40
CA CYS A 78 -24.13 6.13 -9.77
C CYS A 78 -25.25 5.96 -10.81
N PRO A 79 -25.72 4.74 -11.13
CA PRO A 79 -26.70 4.54 -12.20
C PRO A 79 -28.13 4.94 -11.81
N ARG A 80 -28.39 5.13 -10.51
CA ARG A 80 -29.69 5.47 -9.93
C ARG A 80 -29.49 6.37 -8.72
N ASP A 81 -30.56 7.00 -8.23
CA ASP A 81 -30.51 7.69 -6.95
C ASP A 81 -30.13 6.70 -5.82
N ASP A 82 -29.20 7.12 -4.97
CA ASP A 82 -28.75 6.32 -3.82
C ASP A 82 -28.41 7.22 -2.62
N THR A 83 -28.07 6.63 -1.48
CA THR A 83 -27.60 7.34 -0.29
C THR A 83 -26.27 6.76 0.18
N ILE A 84 -25.22 7.57 0.14
CA ILE A 84 -23.85 7.18 0.56
C ILE A 84 -23.48 7.99 1.79
N CYS A 85 -23.12 7.31 2.89
CA CYS A 85 -22.79 7.96 4.16
C CYS A 85 -23.87 8.95 4.66
N GLY A 86 -25.16 8.65 4.40
CA GLY A 86 -26.28 9.53 4.76
C GLY A 86 -26.52 10.69 3.79
N ILE A 87 -25.72 10.83 2.73
CA ILE A 87 -25.86 11.87 1.71
C ILE A 87 -26.59 11.30 0.49
N ARG A 88 -27.67 11.94 0.07
CA ARG A 88 -28.39 11.57 -1.17
C ARG A 88 -27.51 11.90 -2.38
N VAL A 89 -27.28 10.90 -3.23
CA VAL A 89 -26.53 10.96 -4.47
C VAL A 89 -27.49 10.73 -5.62
N PRO A 90 -27.79 11.75 -6.46
CA PRO A 90 -28.63 11.57 -7.63
C PRO A 90 -28.00 10.64 -8.67
N ALA A 91 -28.84 10.01 -9.48
CA ALA A 91 -28.41 9.27 -10.66
C ALA A 91 -27.47 10.12 -11.55
N ASN A 92 -26.53 9.45 -12.20
CA ASN A 92 -25.48 10.02 -13.04
C ASN A 92 -24.44 10.91 -12.32
N THR A 93 -24.42 10.91 -10.99
CA THR A 93 -23.37 11.58 -10.21
C THR A 93 -22.10 10.73 -10.16
N GLN A 94 -20.94 11.35 -10.40
CA GLN A 94 -19.64 10.70 -10.22
C GLN A 94 -19.21 10.73 -8.75
N VAL A 95 -18.98 9.56 -8.16
CA VAL A 95 -18.53 9.39 -6.77
C VAL A 95 -17.16 8.73 -6.76
N ALA A 96 -16.21 9.32 -6.04
CA ALA A 96 -14.86 8.80 -5.89
C ALA A 96 -14.42 8.83 -4.42
N TRP A 97 -13.40 8.06 -4.09
CA TRP A 97 -12.67 8.22 -2.83
C TRP A 97 -11.27 8.77 -3.09
N SER A 98 -10.72 9.49 -2.11
CA SER A 98 -9.32 9.91 -2.14
C SER A 98 -8.47 8.84 -1.48
N ALA A 99 -7.74 8.06 -2.28
CA ALA A 99 -6.80 7.06 -1.76
C ALA A 99 -5.76 7.70 -0.83
N LEU A 100 -5.23 8.88 -1.20
CA LEU A 100 -4.26 9.60 -0.39
C LEU A 100 -4.83 10.02 0.99
N ALA A 101 -6.07 10.51 1.04
CA ALA A 101 -6.69 10.91 2.30
C ALA A 101 -6.94 9.71 3.21
N ILE A 102 -7.42 8.59 2.66
CA ILE A 102 -7.63 7.35 3.42
C ILE A 102 -6.31 6.82 3.95
N MET A 103 -5.27 6.77 3.11
CA MET A 103 -3.95 6.28 3.51
C MET A 103 -3.26 7.15 4.57
N ARG A 104 -3.69 8.40 4.76
CA ARG A 104 -3.20 9.31 5.81
C ARG A 104 -4.17 9.50 6.97
N ASN A 105 -5.24 8.71 7.03
CA ASN A 105 -6.19 8.79 8.13
C ASN A 105 -5.52 8.40 9.46
N ARG A 106 -5.37 9.38 10.35
CA ARG A 106 -4.70 9.21 11.65
C ARG A 106 -5.44 8.26 12.61
N THR A 107 -6.75 8.12 12.45
CA THR A 107 -7.54 7.15 13.22
C THR A 107 -7.14 5.72 12.86
N ILE A 108 -6.77 5.46 11.59
CA ILE A 108 -6.38 4.13 11.11
C ILE A 108 -4.88 3.89 11.26
N PHE A 109 -4.04 4.85 10.86
CA PHE A 109 -2.59 4.66 10.78
C PHE A 109 -1.79 5.28 11.95
N GLY A 110 -2.47 5.89 12.91
CA GLY A 110 -1.86 6.56 14.05
C GLY A 110 -1.56 8.04 13.80
N ASN A 111 -1.13 8.74 14.84
CA ASN A 111 -0.82 10.17 14.77
C ASN A 111 0.35 10.49 13.82
N ASP A 112 1.20 9.50 13.58
CA ASP A 112 2.34 9.52 12.67
C ASP A 112 1.98 8.99 11.26
N ALA A 113 0.71 9.03 10.86
CA ALA A 113 0.26 8.58 9.53
C ALA A 113 0.99 9.28 8.36
N ASP A 114 1.50 10.49 8.57
CA ASP A 114 2.28 11.24 7.57
C ASP A 114 3.76 10.81 7.51
N VAL A 115 4.21 9.93 8.40
CA VAL A 115 5.60 9.44 8.52
C VAL A 115 5.73 8.06 7.89
N TYR A 116 6.84 7.82 7.19
CA TYR A 116 7.21 6.50 6.69
C TYR A 116 7.72 5.63 7.84
N GLU A 117 6.87 4.75 8.36
CA GLU A 117 7.23 3.81 9.43
C GLU A 117 6.74 2.38 9.10
N PRO A 118 7.60 1.56 8.47
CA PRO A 118 7.27 0.17 8.14
C PRO A 118 6.93 -0.68 9.37
N LYS A 119 7.52 -0.43 10.55
CA LYS A 119 7.26 -1.24 11.76
C LYS A 119 5.80 -1.21 12.18
N ARG A 120 5.03 -0.20 11.80
CA ARG A 120 3.59 -0.10 12.05
C ARG A 120 2.83 -1.36 11.62
N TRP A 121 3.24 -1.98 10.52
CA TRP A 121 2.61 -3.20 9.99
C TRP A 121 2.95 -4.47 10.78
N ILE A 122 4.02 -4.43 11.57
CA ILE A 122 4.54 -5.53 12.37
C ILE A 122 4.04 -5.40 13.81
N ASP A 123 4.19 -4.21 14.39
CA ASP A 123 3.94 -3.90 15.79
C ASP A 123 2.44 -3.70 16.10
N ALA A 124 1.60 -3.44 15.09
CA ALA A 124 0.17 -3.23 15.30
C ALA A 124 -0.55 -4.48 15.86
N PRO A 125 -1.45 -4.33 16.85
CA PRO A 125 -2.32 -5.42 17.29
C PRO A 125 -3.10 -6.05 16.13
N VAL A 126 -3.43 -7.34 16.24
CA VAL A 126 -4.08 -8.10 15.16
C VAL A 126 -5.34 -7.40 14.62
N GLU A 127 -6.23 -6.93 15.50
CA GLU A 127 -7.45 -6.24 15.08
C GLU A 127 -7.16 -4.91 14.37
N LYS A 128 -6.17 -4.16 14.84
CA LYS A 128 -5.76 -2.91 14.18
C LYS A 128 -5.15 -3.16 12.82
N ARG A 129 -4.37 -4.22 12.69
CA ARG A 129 -3.74 -4.65 11.45
C ARG A 129 -4.78 -5.03 10.40
N LYS A 130 -5.87 -5.71 10.78
CA LYS A 130 -7.00 -6.02 9.88
C LYS A 130 -7.65 -4.74 9.33
N GLU A 131 -7.88 -3.74 10.19
CA GLU A 131 -8.42 -2.44 9.77
C GLU A 131 -7.48 -1.70 8.80
N MET A 132 -6.18 -1.71 9.10
CA MET A 132 -5.14 -1.13 8.24
C MET A 132 -5.06 -1.85 6.89
N ASP A 133 -5.10 -3.19 6.88
CA ASP A 133 -5.06 -4.00 5.66
C ASP A 133 -6.32 -3.80 4.80
N ALA A 134 -7.49 -3.68 5.43
CA ALA A 134 -8.74 -3.37 4.72
C ALA A 134 -8.68 -2.00 4.03
N SER A 135 -8.15 -0.99 4.73
CA SER A 135 -7.97 0.35 4.17
C SER A 135 -6.93 0.35 3.05
N TYR A 136 -5.78 -0.30 3.26
CA TYR A 136 -4.73 -0.48 2.26
C TYR A 136 -5.21 -1.20 1.00
N GLY A 137 -6.14 -2.16 1.12
CA GLY A 137 -6.78 -2.82 -0.01
C GLY A 137 -7.41 -1.85 -1.01
N LEU A 138 -7.82 -0.66 -0.58
CA LEU A 138 -8.39 0.38 -1.45
C LEU A 138 -7.38 0.99 -2.42
N VAL A 139 -6.06 0.83 -2.20
CA VAL A 139 -5.03 1.20 -3.19
C VAL A 139 -5.22 0.42 -4.51
N PHE A 140 -5.74 -0.80 -4.40
CA PHE A 140 -6.02 -1.69 -5.54
C PHE A 140 -7.53 -1.97 -5.71
N ALA A 141 -8.40 -1.29 -4.95
CA ALA A 141 -9.83 -1.55 -4.87
C ALA A 141 -10.17 -3.04 -4.62
N THR A 142 -9.36 -3.72 -3.79
CA THR A 142 -9.48 -5.16 -3.49
C THR A 142 -10.88 -5.52 -2.98
N GLY A 143 -11.44 -6.62 -3.49
CA GLY A 143 -12.76 -7.11 -3.08
C GLY A 143 -13.94 -6.35 -3.68
N THR A 144 -13.69 -5.38 -4.58
CA THR A 144 -14.73 -4.68 -5.34
C THR A 144 -14.79 -5.17 -6.78
N ARG A 145 -15.88 -4.85 -7.49
CA ARG A 145 -15.99 -5.07 -8.94
C ARG A 145 -14.88 -4.38 -9.76
N TRP A 146 -14.21 -3.38 -9.20
CA TRP A 146 -13.20 -2.56 -9.86
C TRP A 146 -11.78 -2.90 -9.42
N GLU A 147 -11.58 -4.08 -8.83
CA GLU A 147 -10.28 -4.53 -8.36
C GLU A 147 -9.23 -4.49 -9.47
N CYS A 148 -8.05 -3.95 -9.13
CA CYS A 148 -6.89 -3.94 -10.00
C CYS A 148 -6.40 -5.37 -10.22
N LEU A 149 -6.41 -5.83 -11.47
CA LEU A 149 -5.93 -7.17 -11.85
C LEU A 149 -4.44 -7.38 -11.56
N GLY A 150 -3.66 -6.31 -11.40
CA GLY A 150 -2.26 -6.36 -11.01
C GLY A 150 -2.03 -6.54 -9.50
N SER A 151 -3.08 -6.64 -8.68
CA SER A 151 -2.95 -6.75 -7.22
C SER A 151 -2.12 -7.95 -6.76
N GLY A 152 -2.06 -9.03 -7.55
CA GLY A 152 -1.24 -10.21 -7.28
C GLY A 152 0.26 -10.06 -7.55
N LEU A 153 0.69 -8.98 -8.24
CA LEU A 153 2.09 -8.72 -8.58
C LEU A 153 2.79 -7.76 -7.60
N ARG A 154 2.10 -7.36 -6.52
CA ARG A 154 2.59 -6.35 -5.56
C ARG A 154 3.46 -6.89 -4.42
N THR A 155 3.59 -8.22 -4.31
CA THR A 155 4.21 -8.95 -3.18
C THR A 155 5.62 -9.42 -3.50
#